data_AF-A0A378MVE5-F1
#
_entry.id   AF-A0A378MVE5-F1
#
_cell.length_a   1.000
_cell.length_b   1.000
_cell.length_c   1.000
_cell.angle_alpha   90.00
_cell.angle_beta   90.00
_cell.angle_gamma   90.00
#
_symmetry.space_group_name_H-M   'P 1'
#
loop_
_entity.id
_entity.type
_entity.pdbx_description
1 polymer ?
#
loop_
_entity_poly.entity_id
_entity_poly.type
_entity_poly.pdbx_seq_one_letter_code
_entity_poly.pdbx_strand_id
1 'polypeptide(L)'
;MDVSTSQRKINVIKSVPNEDNALLMAFMPNGYNELESLTRAKLLRSIISRWYFDDLRTDKQLGYVVYATDNIIGKTAGIQFMVQSPNTTPAGILEHNERFFTQSFERLKIYLMRNLENIVIA
;
A
#
# COMPACT_ATOMS: atom_id res chain seq x y z
N MET A 1 8.47 -15.95 11.96
CA MET A 1 8.79 -16.32 10.57
C MET A 1 9.36 -15.09 9.88
N ASP A 2 10.65 -15.08 9.58
CA ASP A 2 11.27 -13.97 8.84
C ASP A 2 10.93 -14.13 7.35
N VAL A 3 10.37 -13.08 6.72
CA VAL A 3 9.99 -13.09 5.30
C VAL A 3 10.91 -12.22 4.45
N SER A 4 11.92 -11.57 5.03
CA SER A 4 12.87 -10.67 4.34
C SER A 4 13.79 -11.34 3.30
N THR A 5 13.81 -12.68 3.28
CA THR A 5 14.55 -13.48 2.29
C THR A 5 13.62 -14.22 1.33
N SER A 6 12.31 -14.09 1.52
CA SER A 6 11.32 -14.79 0.72
C SER A 6 11.24 -14.18 -0.68
N GLN A 7 11.17 -15.05 -1.69
CA GLN A 7 10.80 -14.66 -3.07
C GLN A 7 9.38 -15.12 -3.43
N ARG A 8 8.66 -15.72 -2.47
CA ARG A 8 7.32 -16.28 -2.71
C ARG A 8 6.32 -15.15 -2.93
N LYS A 9 5.56 -15.26 -4.02
CA LYS A 9 4.35 -14.47 -4.27
C LYS A 9 3.14 -15.34 -3.94
N ILE A 10 2.24 -14.84 -3.11
CA ILE A 10 1.05 -15.58 -2.68
C ILE A 10 -0.17 -14.83 -3.22
N ASN A 11 -0.94 -15.51 -4.07
CA ASN A 11 -2.20 -15.01 -4.59
C ASN A 11 -3.30 -15.97 -4.14
N VAL A 12 -4.28 -15.46 -3.38
CA VAL A 12 -5.41 -16.25 -2.88
C VAL A 12 -6.68 -15.55 -3.26
N ILE A 13 -7.58 -16.28 -3.91
CA ILE A 13 -8.95 -15.84 -4.18
C ILE A 13 -9.87 -16.68 -3.29
N LYS A 14 -10.75 -16.01 -2.55
CA LYS A 14 -11.72 -16.65 -1.69
C LYS A 14 -13.10 -16.07 -1.98
N SER A 15 -14.04 -16.94 -2.34
CA SER A 15 -15.46 -16.58 -2.34
C SER A 15 -15.97 -16.62 -0.91
N VAL A 16 -16.65 -15.56 -0.49
CA VAL A 16 -17.27 -15.42 0.83
C VAL A 16 -18.72 -14.97 0.64
N PRO A 17 -19.65 -15.34 1.53
CA PRO A 17 -21.05 -14.91 1.44
C PRO A 17 -21.19 -13.43 1.86
N ASN A 18 -20.74 -12.54 0.99
CA ASN A 18 -20.80 -11.08 1.14
C ASN A 18 -21.13 -10.45 -0.23
N GLU A 19 -21.80 -9.30 -0.24
CA GLU A 19 -22.17 -8.59 -1.47
C GLU A 19 -21.01 -7.75 -2.05
N ASP A 20 -20.01 -7.43 -1.23
CA ASP A 20 -18.86 -6.63 -1.62
C ASP A 20 -17.69 -7.47 -2.14
N ASN A 21 -16.96 -6.87 -3.06
CA ASN A 21 -15.65 -7.30 -3.53
C ASN A 21 -14.55 -6.66 -2.67
N ALA A 22 -13.45 -7.39 -2.45
CA ALA A 22 -12.30 -6.82 -1.74
C ALA A 22 -10.98 -7.26 -2.36
N LEU A 23 -9.98 -6.38 -2.29
CA LEU A 23 -8.60 -6.69 -2.62
C LEU A 23 -7.69 -6.18 -1.50
N LEU A 24 -6.87 -7.08 -0.97
CA LEU A 24 -5.79 -6.79 -0.03
C LEU A 24 -4.46 -7.12 -0.71
N MET A 25 -3.53 -6.15 -0.70
CA MET A 25 -2.18 -6.32 -1.23
C MET A 25 -1.18 -5.92 -0.16
N ALA A 26 -0.20 -6.78 0.13
CA ALA A 26 0.89 -6.48 1.04
C ALA A 26 2.23 -6.65 0.31
N PHE A 27 3.08 -5.63 0.39
CA PHE A 27 4.41 -5.61 -0.18
C PHE A 27 5.44 -5.62 0.95
N MET A 28 6.14 -6.75 1.08
CA MET A 28 7.17 -6.96 2.09
C MET A 28 8.55 -6.84 1.45
N PRO A 29 9.41 -5.91 1.88
CA PRO A 29 10.70 -5.71 1.25
C PRO A 29 11.74 -6.73 1.73
N ASN A 30 12.64 -7.11 0.82
CA ASN A 30 13.79 -7.95 1.14
C ASN A 30 15.02 -7.10 1.49
N GLY A 31 15.96 -7.67 2.24
CA GLY A 31 17.28 -7.08 2.46
C GLY A 31 17.36 -5.94 3.48
N TYR A 32 16.26 -5.63 4.18
CA TYR A 32 16.26 -4.70 5.32
C TYR A 32 16.16 -5.46 6.62
N ASN A 33 16.87 -4.99 7.65
CA ASN A 33 16.66 -5.51 9.00
C ASN A 33 15.31 -5.00 9.57
N GLU A 34 14.96 -5.51 10.76
CA GLU A 34 13.68 -5.22 11.41
C GLU A 34 13.43 -3.71 11.60
N LEU A 35 14.41 -2.98 12.14
CA LEU A 35 14.28 -1.55 12.39
C LEU A 35 14.24 -0.73 11.09
N GLU A 36 15.07 -1.08 10.11
CA GLU A 36 15.11 -0.42 8.81
C GLU A 36 13.78 -0.58 8.06
N SER A 37 13.27 -1.82 7.99
CA SER A 37 12.01 -2.11 7.31
C SER A 37 10.84 -1.37 7.99
N LEU A 38 10.83 -1.34 9.33
CA LEU A 38 9.79 -0.64 10.11
C LEU A 38 9.82 0.86 9.87
N THR A 39 11.00 1.47 9.94
CA THR A 39 11.16 2.92 9.76
C THR A 39 10.73 3.34 8.36
N ARG A 40 11.16 2.58 7.34
CA ARG A 40 10.78 2.83 5.93
C ARG A 40 9.28 2.66 5.70
N ALA A 41 8.68 1.59 6.24
CA ALA A 41 7.25 1.33 6.09
C ALA A 41 6.40 2.43 6.77
N LYS A 42 6.78 2.86 7.98
CA LYS A 42 6.09 3.94 8.70
C LYS A 42 6.21 5.28 7.98
N LEU A 43 7.41 5.64 7.51
CA LEU A 43 7.62 6.86 6.74
C LEU A 43 6.78 6.82 5.46
N LEU A 44 6.82 5.71 4.72
CA LEU A 44 6.04 5.56 3.51
C LEU A 44 4.54 5.70 3.80
N ARG A 45 4.01 5.00 4.82
CA ARG A 45 2.60 5.12 5.26
C ARG A 45 2.24 6.58 5.55
N SER A 46 3.08 7.32 6.28
CA SER A 46 2.80 8.71 6.67
C SER A 46 2.58 9.61 5.45
N ILE A 47 3.24 9.31 4.33
CA ILE A 47 3.12 10.06 3.08
C ILE A 47 1.93 9.55 2.26
N ILE A 48 1.89 8.23 1.99
CA ILE A 48 0.99 7.69 0.96
C ILE A 48 -0.44 7.46 1.45
N SER A 49 -0.66 7.29 2.76
CA SER A 49 -1.97 6.88 3.30
C SER A 49 -3.06 7.89 2.97
N ARG A 50 -2.76 9.19 3.13
CA ARG A 50 -3.71 10.25 2.78
C ARG A 50 -3.98 10.30 1.28
N TRP A 51 -2.93 10.19 0.46
CA TRP A 51 -3.08 10.21 -1.01
C TRP A 51 -3.92 9.03 -1.50
N TYR A 52 -3.71 7.84 -0.93
CA TYR A 52 -4.46 6.64 -1.27
C TYR A 52 -5.94 6.77 -0.91
N PHE A 53 -6.21 7.27 0.30
CA PHE A 53 -7.57 7.52 0.74
C PHE A 53 -8.26 8.54 -0.17
N ASP A 54 -7.67 9.71 -0.40
CA ASP A 54 -8.28 10.73 -1.25
C ASP A 54 -8.55 10.22 -2.67
N ASP A 55 -7.57 9.56 -3.30
CA ASP A 55 -7.67 9.11 -4.69
C ASP A 55 -8.72 8.00 -4.91
N LEU A 56 -8.76 6.99 -4.02
CA LEU A 56 -9.62 5.82 -4.20
C LEU A 56 -10.95 5.93 -3.45
N ARG A 57 -10.97 6.54 -2.25
CA ARG A 57 -12.20 6.70 -1.45
C ARG A 57 -13.01 7.91 -1.86
N THR A 58 -12.34 9.05 -2.02
CA THR A 58 -13.02 10.34 -2.18
C THR A 58 -13.30 10.62 -3.65
N ASP A 59 -12.27 10.58 -4.49
CA ASP A 59 -12.39 10.99 -5.89
C ASP A 59 -13.06 9.92 -6.75
N LYS A 60 -12.63 8.66 -6.60
CA LYS A 60 -13.16 7.53 -7.39
C LYS A 60 -14.28 6.76 -6.72
N GLN A 61 -14.52 7.03 -5.44
CA GLN A 61 -15.62 6.45 -4.67
C GLN A 61 -15.68 4.92 -4.75
N LEU A 62 -14.50 4.27 -4.78
CA LEU A 62 -14.42 2.83 -5.05
C LEU A 62 -15.07 1.98 -3.97
N GLY A 63 -15.23 2.48 -2.75
CA GLY A 63 -15.90 1.69 -1.74
C GLY A 63 -15.83 2.28 -0.35
N TYR A 64 -16.40 1.58 0.62
CA TYR A 64 -16.57 2.11 1.98
C TYR A 64 -15.29 1.99 2.82
N VAL A 65 -14.48 0.96 2.56
CA VAL A 65 -13.22 0.69 3.25
C VAL A 65 -12.07 0.85 2.26
N VAL A 66 -11.24 1.87 2.48
CA VAL A 66 -10.05 2.17 1.68
C VAL A 66 -8.96 2.64 2.62
N TYR A 67 -7.82 1.95 2.67
CA TYR A 67 -6.68 2.41 3.46
C TYR A 67 -5.35 1.85 2.96
N ALA A 68 -4.28 2.57 3.30
CA ALA A 68 -2.91 2.07 3.24
C ALA A 68 -2.29 2.15 4.64
N THR A 69 -1.65 1.07 5.08
CA THR A 69 -1.03 0.96 6.41
C THR A 69 0.30 0.23 6.34
N ASP A 70 1.20 0.45 7.30
CA ASP A 70 2.30 -0.50 7.53
C ASP A 70 1.74 -1.81 8.10
N ASN A 71 2.35 -2.92 7.70
CA ASN A 71 2.02 -4.25 8.20
C ASN A 71 3.32 -4.99 8.54
N ILE A 72 3.28 -5.85 9.55
CA ILE A 72 4.44 -6.58 10.05
C ILE A 72 4.16 -8.08 9.93
N ILE A 73 5.06 -8.79 9.25
CA ILE A 73 5.05 -10.26 9.17
C ILE A 73 6.37 -10.77 9.73
N GLY A 74 6.30 -11.34 10.93
CA GLY A 74 7.50 -11.72 11.68
C GLY A 74 8.37 -10.51 12.00
N LYS A 75 9.55 -10.44 11.39
CA LYS A 75 10.54 -9.35 11.59
C LYS A 75 10.58 -8.35 10.44
N THR A 76 9.76 -8.54 9.41
CA THR A 76 9.75 -7.68 8.23
C THR A 76 8.54 -6.79 8.29
N ALA A 77 8.74 -5.48 8.21
CA ALA A 77 7.67 -4.53 8.01
C ALA A 77 7.58 -4.13 6.53
N GLY A 78 6.36 -3.99 6.03
CA GLY A 78 6.05 -3.60 4.67
C GLY A 78 4.83 -2.69 4.63
N ILE A 79 4.29 -2.49 3.43
CA ILE A 79 3.09 -1.67 3.21
C ILE A 79 1.94 -2.55 2.74
N GLN A 80 0.74 -2.33 3.29
CA GLN A 80 -0.49 -3.00 2.92
C GLN A 80 -1.52 -2.00 2.43
N PHE A 81 -2.24 -2.39 1.37
CA PHE A 81 -3.35 -1.67 0.78
C PHE A 81 -4.61 -2.52 0.86
N MET A 82 -5.74 -1.88 1.14
CA MET A 82 -7.04 -2.54 1.21
C MET A 82 -8.10 -1.66 0.55
N VAL A 83 -8.91 -2.27 -0.31
CA VAL A 83 -10.14 -1.70 -0.85
C VAL A 83 -11.24 -2.75 -0.74
N GLN A 84 -12.40 -2.35 -0.22
CA GLN A 84 -13.64 -3.10 -0.29
C GLN A 84 -14.69 -2.26 -1.02
N SER A 85 -15.26 -2.82 -2.08
CA SER A 85 -16.15 -2.17 -3.03
C SER A 85 -17.44 -2.96 -3.24
N PRO A 86 -18.62 -2.31 -3.21
CA PRO A 86 -19.87 -2.96 -3.59
C PRO A 86 -19.97 -3.23 -5.09
N ASN A 87 -19.31 -2.41 -5.93
CA ASN A 87 -19.60 -2.34 -7.36
C ASN A 87 -18.37 -2.56 -8.26
N THR A 88 -17.16 -2.61 -7.70
CA THR A 88 -15.91 -2.80 -8.46
C THR A 88 -15.33 -4.18 -8.18
N THR A 89 -15.10 -4.96 -9.24
CA THR A 89 -14.50 -6.30 -9.13
C THR A 89 -13.06 -6.22 -8.60
N PRO A 90 -12.50 -7.32 -8.04
CA PRO A 90 -11.11 -7.33 -7.60
C PRO A 90 -10.10 -6.96 -8.70
N ALA A 91 -10.40 -7.31 -9.96
CA ALA A 91 -9.59 -6.92 -11.12
C ALA A 91 -9.64 -5.40 -11.36
N GLY A 92 -10.82 -4.78 -11.33
CA GLY A 92 -10.94 -3.32 -11.46
C GLY A 92 -10.30 -2.57 -10.28
N ILE A 93 -10.38 -3.13 -9.07
CA ILE A 93 -9.67 -2.59 -7.90
C ILE A 93 -8.15 -2.64 -8.14
N LEU A 94 -7.62 -3.73 -8.71
CA LEU A 94 -6.21 -3.87 -9.03
C LEU A 94 -5.76 -2.79 -10.03
N GLU A 95 -6.51 -2.57 -11.11
CA GLU A 95 -6.20 -1.53 -12.11
C GLU A 95 -6.08 -0.13 -11.49
N HIS A 96 -7.01 0.21 -10.57
CA HIS A 96 -6.94 1.48 -9.85
C HIS A 96 -5.72 1.58 -8.93
N ASN A 97 -5.31 0.48 -8.32
CA ASN A 97 -4.10 0.42 -7.51
C ASN A 97 -2.83 0.57 -8.36
N GLU A 98 -2.73 -0.11 -9.51
CA GLU A 98 -1.58 0.01 -10.41
C GLU A 98 -1.40 1.44 -10.93
N ARG A 99 -2.51 2.10 -11.31
CA ARG A 99 -2.48 3.53 -11.64
C ARG A 99 -1.99 4.36 -10.47
N PHE A 100 -2.55 4.15 -9.27
CA PHE A 100 -2.15 4.88 -8.08
C PHE A 100 -0.67 4.70 -7.76
N PHE A 101 -0.13 3.48 -7.83
CA PHE A 101 1.28 3.21 -7.57
C PHE A 101 2.19 3.93 -8.56
N THR A 102 1.84 3.93 -9.84
CA THR A 102 2.59 4.66 -10.88
C THR A 102 2.61 6.15 -10.58
N GLN A 103 1.45 6.76 -10.31
CA GLN A 103 1.34 8.20 -10.06
C GLN A 103 1.99 8.64 -8.75
N SER A 104 1.82 7.85 -7.68
CA SER A 104 2.40 8.14 -6.37
C SER A 104 3.92 7.99 -6.37
N PHE A 105 4.46 7.04 -7.14
CA PHE A 105 5.90 6.89 -7.32
C PHE A 105 6.52 8.11 -8.01
N GLU A 106 5.91 8.60 -9.10
CA GLU A 106 6.38 9.82 -9.77
C GLU A 106 6.25 11.05 -8.86
N ARG A 107 5.16 11.15 -8.10
CA ARG A 107 4.98 12.21 -7.11
C ARG A 107 6.09 12.19 -6.04
N LEU A 108 6.42 11.01 -5.51
CA LEU A 108 7.50 10.83 -4.52
C LEU A 108 8.87 11.24 -5.08
N LYS A 109 9.21 10.84 -6.32
CA LYS A 109 10.45 11.26 -6.97
C LYS A 109 10.54 12.79 -7.05
N ILE A 110 9.46 13.44 -7.49
CA ILE A 110 9.42 14.90 -7.60
C ILE A 110 9.61 15.56 -6.23
N TYR A 111 8.94 15.07 -5.17
CA TYR A 111 9.15 15.57 -3.82
C TYR A 111 10.60 15.45 -3.37
N LEU A 112 11.23 14.29 -3.59
CA LEU A 112 12.62 14.06 -3.21
C LEU A 112 13.57 14.97 -4.00
N MET A 113 13.40 15.09 -5.32
CA MET A 113 14.23 15.96 -6.16
C MET A 113 14.11 17.44 -5.79
N ARG A 114 12.94 17.88 -5.30
CA ARG A 114 12.68 19.29 -4.94
C ARG A 114 13.08 19.66 -3.51
N ASN A 115 13.21 18.70 -2.60
CA ASN A 115 13.35 18.96 -1.16
C ASN A 115 14.65 18.41 -0.55
N LEU A 116 15.70 18.16 -1.33
CA LEU A 116 17.02 17.79 -0.80
C LEU A 116 17.62 18.82 0.18
N GLU A 117 17.04 20.02 0.29
CA GLU A 117 17.46 21.06 1.24
C GLU A 117 16.56 21.19 2.49
N ASN A 118 15.36 20.58 2.54
CA ASN A 118 14.35 20.89 3.57
C ASN A 118 13.62 19.68 4.20
N ILE A 119 14.12 18.45 4.04
CA ILE A 119 13.54 17.30 4.76
C ILE A 119 14.05 17.31 6.20
N VAL A 120 13.32 18.01 7.07
CA VAL A 120 13.36 17.78 8.52
C VAL A 120 12.39 16.63 8.80
N ILE A 121 12.95 15.47 9.12
CA ILE A 121 12.18 14.42 9.79
C ILE A 121 11.95 14.94 11.21
N ALA A 122 10.72 15.38 11.48
CA ALA A 122 10.27 15.73 12.82
C ALA A 122 10.05 14.48 13.67
#